data_AF-A0A4V0BQX5-F1
#
_entry.id   AF-A0A4V0BQX5-F1
#
_cell.length_a   1.000
_cell.length_b   1.000
_cell.length_c   1.000
_cell.angle_alpha   90.00
_cell.angle_beta   90.00
_cell.angle_gamma   90.00
#
_symmetry.space_group_name_H-M   'P 1'
#
loop_
_entity.id
_entity.type
_entity.pdbx_description
1 polymer ?
#
loop_
_entity_poly.entity_id
_entity_poly.type
_entity_poly.pdbx_seq_one_letter_code
_entity_poly.pdbx_strand_id
1 'polypeptide(L)'
;MKAKELLSELQNLDMDIQSRIDEINELEAGLLSSPKWAEAKVKGGQTRKIDDVYAQLITMKDEIEKDTNVVINRKMELGRMINKLTNPKHRTILRMTYINKGTADSICYDLKMSRTTYYRLKNEAILALEEVI
;
A
#
# COMPACT_ATOMS: atom_id res chain seq x y z
N MET A 1 1.92 22.21 -3.02
CA MET A 1 2.60 21.81 -4.28
C MET A 1 2.09 20.42 -4.54
N LYS A 2 1.31 20.27 -5.61
CA LYS A 2 0.48 19.08 -5.87
C LYS A 2 1.34 17.83 -6.03
N ALA A 3 2.53 17.94 -6.64
CA ALA A 3 3.46 16.83 -6.79
C ALA A 3 3.98 16.31 -5.44
N LYS A 4 4.28 17.20 -4.48
CA LYS A 4 4.77 16.78 -3.15
C LYS A 4 3.68 16.06 -2.36
N GLU A 5 2.45 16.52 -2.45
CA GLU A 5 1.29 15.89 -1.83
C GLU A 5 1.05 14.48 -2.41
N LEU A 6 1.06 14.34 -3.73
CA LEU A 6 0.91 13.05 -4.42
C LEU A 6 2.06 12.06 -4.12
N LEU A 7 3.29 12.56 -4.01
CA LEU A 7 4.43 11.72 -3.64
C LEU A 7 4.38 11.29 -2.16
N SER A 8 3.87 12.16 -1.28
CA SER A 8 3.61 11.82 0.12
C SER A 8 2.48 10.80 0.24
N GLU A 9 1.40 10.97 -0.53
CA GLU A 9 0.32 9.99 -0.64
C GLU A 9 0.90 8.63 -1.03
N LEU A 10 1.65 8.57 -2.15
CA LEU A 10 2.29 7.37 -2.66
C LEU A 10 3.13 6.63 -1.62
N GLN A 11 3.88 7.37 -0.80
CA GLN A 11 4.75 6.79 0.22
C GLN A 11 3.98 6.11 1.36
N ASN A 12 2.76 6.60 1.64
CA ASN A 12 1.94 6.14 2.76
C ASN A 12 0.92 5.05 2.37
N LEU A 13 0.55 4.94 1.09
CA LEU A 13 -0.42 3.94 0.61
C LEU A 13 -0.08 2.49 1.00
N ASP A 14 1.20 2.16 1.13
CA ASP A 14 1.63 0.82 1.54
C ASP A 14 1.29 0.51 3.02
N MET A 15 1.22 1.53 3.88
CA MET A 15 0.81 1.36 5.28
C MET A 15 -0.66 1.01 5.36
N ASP A 16 -1.48 1.66 4.53
CA ASP A 16 -2.92 1.37 4.43
C ASP A 16 -3.16 -0.05 3.89
N ILE A 17 -2.36 -0.51 2.91
CA ILE A 17 -2.41 -1.91 2.44
C ILE A 17 -2.05 -2.87 3.57
N GLN A 18 -0.93 -2.63 4.27
CA GLN A 18 -0.46 -3.56 5.30
C GLN A 18 -1.44 -3.64 6.49
N SER A 19 -1.98 -2.50 6.94
CA SER A 19 -2.97 -2.47 8.02
C SER A 19 -4.21 -3.30 7.69
N ARG A 20 -4.67 -3.28 6.43
CA ARG A 20 -5.81 -4.08 5.97
C ARG A 20 -5.50 -5.57 5.88
N ILE A 21 -4.28 -5.93 5.49
CA ILE A 21 -3.79 -7.32 5.51
C ILE A 21 -3.71 -7.83 6.95
N ASP A 22 -3.22 -7.01 7.88
CA ASP A 22 -3.07 -7.39 9.29
C ASP A 22 -4.45 -7.62 9.95
N GLU A 23 -5.43 -6.77 9.64
CA GLU A 23 -6.83 -6.94 10.10
C GLU A 23 -7.43 -8.30 9.63
N ILE A 24 -7.14 -8.74 8.41
CA ILE A 24 -7.54 -10.08 7.92
C ILE A 24 -6.89 -11.17 8.76
N ASN A 25 -5.57 -11.11 8.94
CA ASN A 25 -4.84 -12.14 9.66
C ASN A 25 -5.33 -12.28 11.10
N GLU A 26 -5.66 -11.17 11.76
CA GLU A 26 -6.25 -11.16 13.11
C GLU A 26 -7.65 -11.81 13.13
N LEU A 27 -8.50 -11.50 12.16
CA LEU A 27 -9.83 -12.10 12.05
C LEU A 27 -9.77 -13.60 11.76
N GLU A 28 -8.89 -14.03 10.84
CA GLU A 28 -8.65 -15.46 10.55
C GLU A 28 -8.12 -16.19 11.78
N ALA A 29 -7.15 -15.62 12.49
CA ALA A 29 -6.61 -16.20 13.71
C ALA A 29 -7.65 -16.26 14.84
N GLY A 30 -8.48 -15.22 15.01
CA GLY A 30 -9.56 -15.19 15.99
C GLY A 30 -10.64 -16.24 15.74
N LEU A 31 -10.98 -16.49 14.47
CA LEU A 31 -11.90 -17.55 14.08
C LEU A 31 -11.28 -18.94 14.33
N LEU A 32 -10.04 -19.17 13.90
CA LEU A 32 -9.37 -20.47 14.07
C LEU A 32 -9.05 -20.80 15.55
N SER A 33 -8.78 -19.79 16.37
CA SER A 33 -8.48 -19.95 17.80
C SER A 33 -9.71 -20.08 18.70
N SER A 34 -10.92 -19.84 18.18
CA SER A 34 -12.15 -19.89 18.98
C SER A 34 -12.41 -21.32 19.50
N PRO A 35 -12.28 -21.57 20.81
CA PRO A 35 -12.41 -22.91 21.36
C PRO A 35 -13.90 -23.17 21.63
N LYS A 36 -14.69 -23.45 20.59
CA LYS A 36 -16.06 -24.04 20.66
C LYS A 36 -16.65 -24.27 19.26
N TRP A 37 -15.98 -25.04 18.43
CA TRP A 37 -16.56 -25.59 17.19
C TRP A 37 -17.26 -26.95 17.40
N ALA A 38 -17.33 -27.43 18.65
CA ALA A 38 -18.06 -28.64 19.02
C ALA A 38 -19.56 -28.33 19.18
N GLU A 39 -20.36 -28.83 18.24
CA GLU A 39 -21.81 -29.02 18.26
C GLU A 39 -22.54 -28.55 19.53
N ALA A 40 -22.76 -27.25 19.69
CA ALA A 40 -23.67 -26.76 20.71
C ALA A 40 -25.11 -26.91 20.20
N LYS A 41 -25.68 -28.12 20.34
CA LYS A 41 -27.13 -28.33 20.36
C LYS A 41 -27.72 -27.60 21.59
N VAL A 42 -27.80 -26.27 21.54
CA VAL A 42 -28.57 -25.50 22.52
C VAL A 42 -29.98 -25.28 21.97
N LYS A 43 -30.92 -26.06 22.51
CA LYS A 43 -32.36 -25.82 22.38
C LYS A 43 -32.66 -24.37 22.81
N GLY A 44 -33.05 -23.51 21.87
CA GLY A 44 -33.75 -22.26 22.17
C GLY A 44 -32.99 -20.93 21.97
N GLY A 45 -31.71 -20.93 21.59
CA GLY A 45 -30.98 -19.71 21.23
C GLY A 45 -30.68 -19.69 19.73
N GLN A 46 -30.90 -18.55 19.06
CA GLN A 46 -30.68 -18.39 17.61
C GLN A 46 -29.24 -18.80 17.25
N THR A 47 -29.08 -20.01 16.72
CA THR A 47 -27.80 -20.60 16.33
C THR A 47 -27.29 -19.85 15.11
N ARG A 48 -26.21 -19.05 15.26
CA ARG A 48 -25.43 -18.61 14.10
C ARG A 48 -24.88 -19.86 13.43
N LYS A 49 -25.31 -20.13 12.19
CA LYS A 49 -24.90 -21.34 11.47
C LYS A 49 -23.45 -21.19 11.05
N ILE A 50 -22.72 -22.30 11.00
CA ILE A 50 -21.33 -22.34 10.53
C ILE A 50 -21.22 -21.67 9.13
N ASP A 51 -22.23 -21.89 8.29
CA ASP A 51 -22.34 -21.28 6.96
C ASP A 51 -22.41 -19.75 7.00
N ASP A 52 -23.06 -19.16 8.00
CA ASP A 52 -23.20 -17.70 8.13
C ASP A 52 -21.85 -17.04 8.45
N VAL A 53 -20.99 -17.73 9.20
CA VAL A 53 -19.65 -17.25 9.57
C VAL A 53 -18.70 -17.33 8.38
N TYR A 54 -18.73 -18.44 7.63
CA TYR A 54 -17.97 -18.55 6.38
C TYR A 54 -18.41 -17.53 5.33
N ALA A 55 -19.72 -17.26 5.22
CA ALA A 55 -20.24 -16.24 4.32
C ALA A 55 -19.74 -14.82 4.68
N GLN A 56 -19.69 -14.51 5.98
CA GLN A 56 -19.12 -13.24 6.47
C GLN A 56 -17.63 -13.12 6.17
N LEU A 57 -16.85 -14.18 6.39
CA LEU A 57 -15.42 -14.21 6.07
C LEU A 57 -15.16 -13.94 4.57
N ILE A 58 -15.91 -14.63 3.69
CA ILE A 58 -15.79 -14.44 2.24
C ILE A 58 -16.14 -13.00 1.85
N THR A 59 -17.24 -12.47 2.40
CA THR A 59 -17.68 -11.10 2.10
C THR A 59 -16.64 -10.05 2.52
N MET A 60 -16.08 -10.19 3.73
CA MET A 60 -15.04 -9.29 4.23
C MET A 60 -13.76 -9.37 3.41
N LYS A 61 -13.35 -10.59 3.01
CA LYS A 61 -12.20 -10.79 2.14
C LYS A 61 -12.39 -10.09 0.78
N ASP A 62 -13.57 -10.24 0.18
CA ASP A 62 -13.92 -9.59 -1.08
C ASP A 62 -13.90 -8.05 -0.97
N GLU A 63 -14.40 -7.50 0.14
CA GLU A 63 -14.37 -6.05 0.40
C GLU A 63 -12.94 -5.52 0.54
N ILE A 64 -12.08 -6.24 1.26
CA ILE A 64 -10.68 -5.84 1.44
C ILE A 64 -9.87 -6.03 0.16
N GLU A 65 -10.12 -7.08 -0.63
CA GLU A 65 -9.50 -7.23 -1.95
C GLU A 65 -9.90 -6.07 -2.87
N LYS A 66 -11.16 -5.63 -2.86
CA LYS A 66 -11.60 -4.44 -3.61
C LYS A 66 -10.89 -3.18 -3.13
N ASP A 67 -10.84 -2.94 -1.83
CA ASP A 67 -10.17 -1.77 -1.25
C ASP A 67 -8.66 -1.77 -1.57
N THR A 68 -8.01 -2.93 -1.46
CA THR A 68 -6.60 -3.12 -1.81
C THR A 68 -6.36 -2.84 -3.29
N ASN A 69 -7.25 -3.30 -4.17
CA ASN A 69 -7.18 -3.03 -5.60
C ASN A 69 -7.30 -1.53 -5.90
N VAL A 70 -8.14 -0.78 -5.18
CA VAL A 70 -8.22 0.69 -5.32
C VAL A 70 -6.87 1.34 -4.98
N VAL A 71 -6.25 0.92 -3.87
CA VAL A 71 -4.95 1.45 -3.44
C VAL A 71 -3.83 1.08 -4.41
N ILE A 72 -3.79 -0.17 -4.90
CA ILE A 72 -2.84 -0.60 -5.93
C ILE A 72 -3.02 0.20 -7.22
N ASN A 73 -4.26 0.40 -7.67
CA ASN A 73 -4.55 1.20 -8.86
C ASN A 73 -4.07 2.64 -8.69
N ARG A 74 -4.27 3.24 -7.51
CA ARG A 74 -3.76 4.58 -7.19
C ARG A 74 -2.23 4.62 -7.20
N LYS A 75 -1.55 3.63 -6.61
CA LYS A 75 -0.09 3.48 -6.66
C LYS A 75 0.42 3.36 -8.10
N MET A 76 -0.28 2.59 -8.95
CA MET A 76 0.06 2.45 -10.37
C MET A 76 -0.15 3.76 -11.14
N GLU A 77 -1.22 4.51 -10.87
CA GLU A 77 -1.48 5.81 -11.46
C GLU A 77 -0.36 6.81 -11.13
N LEU A 78 0.00 6.94 -9.85
CA LEU A 78 1.08 7.79 -9.38
C LEU A 78 2.44 7.38 -9.99
N GLY A 79 2.69 6.06 -10.09
CA GLY A 79 3.85 5.53 -10.79
C GLY A 79 3.87 5.88 -12.28
N ARG A 80 2.71 5.85 -12.96
CA ARG A 80 2.58 6.28 -14.37
C ARG A 80 2.83 7.77 -14.52
N MET A 81 2.45 8.60 -13.56
CA MET A 81 2.76 10.05 -13.58
C MET A 81 4.27 10.29 -13.54
N ILE A 82 5.00 9.56 -12.68
CA ILE A 82 6.48 9.61 -12.68
C ILE A 82 7.03 9.18 -14.04
N ASN A 83 6.45 8.17 -14.69
CA ASN A 83 6.90 7.70 -16.01
C ASN A 83 6.72 8.74 -17.13
N LYS A 84 5.85 9.74 -16.96
CA LYS A 84 5.67 10.83 -17.94
C LYS A 84 6.86 11.81 -17.98
N LEU A 85 7.71 11.84 -16.95
CA LEU A 85 8.89 12.69 -16.94
C LEU A 85 9.84 12.31 -18.07
N THR A 86 10.27 13.27 -18.87
CA THR A 86 11.20 13.07 -19.99
C THR A 86 12.60 12.66 -19.51
N ASN A 87 13.09 13.26 -18.43
CA ASN A 87 14.44 12.98 -17.92
C ASN A 87 14.51 11.61 -17.19
N PRO A 88 15.29 10.63 -17.70
CA PRO A 88 15.44 9.32 -17.06
C PRO A 88 16.01 9.41 -15.64
N LYS A 89 16.90 10.36 -15.36
CA LYS A 89 17.48 10.53 -14.01
C LYS A 89 16.43 10.98 -13.00
N HIS A 90 15.52 11.87 -13.41
CA HIS A 90 14.40 12.30 -12.56
C HIS A 90 13.45 11.14 -12.26
N ARG A 91 13.11 10.33 -13.28
CA ARG A 91 12.32 9.11 -13.09
C ARG A 91 12.96 8.17 -12.09
N THR A 92 14.24 7.85 -12.29
CA THR A 92 14.96 6.90 -11.43
C THR A 92 14.99 7.37 -9.98
N ILE A 93 15.32 8.64 -9.72
CA ILE A 93 15.32 9.16 -8.35
C ILE A 93 13.95 9.09 -7.70
N LEU A 94 12.89 9.55 -8.37
CA LEU A 94 11.56 9.51 -7.77
C LEU A 94 11.07 8.07 -7.54
N ARG A 95 11.34 7.15 -8.45
CA ARG A 95 10.98 5.72 -8.25
C ARG A 95 11.76 5.13 -7.08
N MET A 96 13.07 5.33 -7.00
CA MET A 96 13.88 4.78 -5.91
C MET A 96 13.47 5.37 -4.56
N THR A 97 13.20 6.68 -4.49
CA THR A 97 12.80 7.35 -3.26
C THR A 97 11.38 6.98 -2.81
N TYR A 98 10.39 7.07 -3.71
CA TYR A 98 8.97 7.02 -3.31
C TYR A 98 8.28 5.68 -3.58
N ILE A 99 8.72 4.92 -4.58
CA ILE A 99 8.16 3.58 -4.88
C ILE A 99 8.94 2.49 -4.16
N ASN A 100 10.27 2.50 -4.29
CA ASN A 100 11.13 1.49 -3.69
C ASN A 100 11.47 1.82 -2.23
N LYS A 101 11.09 3.00 -1.74
CA LYS A 101 11.35 3.48 -0.37
C LYS A 101 12.83 3.43 0.03
N GLY A 102 13.71 3.64 -0.94
CA GLY A 102 15.14 3.72 -0.70
C GLY A 102 15.47 4.93 0.18
N THR A 103 16.30 4.71 1.19
CA THR A 103 16.87 5.81 1.98
C THR A 103 17.83 6.62 1.12
N ALA A 104 18.05 7.90 1.47
CA ALA A 104 19.02 8.73 0.77
C ALA A 104 20.40 8.05 0.69
N ASP A 105 20.80 7.36 1.76
CA ASP A 105 22.08 6.63 1.81
C ASP A 105 22.13 5.43 0.86
N SER A 106 21.10 4.59 0.84
CA SER A 106 21.03 3.45 -0.08
C SER A 106 21.06 3.90 -1.55
N ILE A 107 20.29 4.94 -1.89
CA ILE A 107 20.21 5.47 -3.24
C ILE A 107 21.54 6.11 -3.66
N CYS A 108 22.19 6.84 -2.75
CA CYS A 108 23.52 7.42 -3.00
C CYS A 108 24.56 6.34 -3.26
N TYR A 109 24.53 5.25 -2.49
CA TYR A 109 25.40 4.10 -2.68
C TYR A 109 25.17 3.43 -4.05
N ASP A 110 23.92 3.09 -4.35
CA ASP A 110 23.53 2.39 -5.59
C ASP A 110 23.86 3.20 -6.85
N LEU A 111 23.61 4.52 -6.80
CA LEU A 111 23.84 5.43 -7.92
C LEU A 111 25.23 6.07 -7.91
N LYS A 112 26.09 5.67 -6.95
CA LYS A 112 27.47 6.18 -6.78
C LYS A 112 27.52 7.71 -6.81
N MET A 113 26.64 8.36 -6.05
CA MET A 113 26.53 9.83 -5.99
C MET A 113 26.57 10.36 -4.56
N SER A 114 26.89 11.65 -4.42
CA SER A 114 26.87 12.31 -3.11
C SER A 114 25.43 12.66 -2.67
N ARG A 115 25.21 12.77 -1.35
CA ARG A 115 23.91 13.20 -0.80
C ARG A 115 23.48 14.56 -1.36
N THR A 116 24.41 15.49 -1.53
CA THR A 116 24.13 16.81 -2.12
C THR A 116 23.57 16.69 -3.53
N THR A 117 24.18 15.82 -4.34
CA THR A 117 23.71 15.56 -5.72
C THR A 117 22.33 14.90 -5.71
N TYR A 118 22.11 13.95 -4.80
CA TYR A 118 20.82 13.29 -4.62
C TYR A 118 19.71 14.31 -4.29
N TYR A 119 19.89 15.16 -3.28
CA TYR A 119 18.85 16.12 -2.88
C TYR A 119 18.59 17.17 -3.96
N ARG A 120 19.64 17.64 -4.66
CA ARG A 120 19.49 18.54 -5.80
C ARG A 120 18.65 17.89 -6.90
N LEU A 121 19.03 16.68 -7.32
CA LEU A 121 18.34 15.94 -8.38
C LEU A 121 16.91 15.57 -7.99
N LYS A 122 16.68 15.24 -6.71
CA LYS A 122 15.34 15.00 -6.16
C LYS A 122 14.47 16.24 -6.26
N ASN A 123 14.98 17.41 -5.86
CA ASN A 123 14.23 18.66 -5.93
C ASN A 123 13.93 19.05 -7.38
N GLU A 124 14.91 18.93 -8.28
CA GLU A 124 14.72 19.14 -9.73
C GLU A 124 13.66 18.19 -10.31
N ALA A 125 13.68 16.93 -9.89
CA ALA A 125 12.69 15.94 -10.32
C ALA A 125 11.27 16.26 -9.80
N ILE A 126 11.14 16.74 -8.57
CA ILE A 126 9.85 17.16 -8.00
C ILE A 126 9.29 18.37 -8.75
N LEU A 127 10.13 19.36 -9.09
CA LEU A 127 9.71 20.53 -9.87
C LEU A 127 9.28 20.12 -11.28
N ALA A 128 10.06 19.27 -11.96
CA ALA A 128 9.69 18.73 -13.27
C ALA A 128 8.39 17.92 -13.22
N LEU A 129 8.09 17.27 -12.10
CA LEU A 129 6.84 16.55 -11.91
C LEU A 129 5.66 17.52 -11.71
N GLU A 130 5.85 18.62 -10.99
CA GLU A 130 4.82 19.67 -10.85
C GLU A 130 4.42 20.26 -12.20
N GLU A 131 5.36 20.41 -13.15
CA GLU A 131 5.08 20.92 -14.50
C GLU A 131 4.27 19.96 -15.38
N VAL A 132 4.24 18.66 -15.04
CA VAL A 132 3.59 17.60 -15.83
C VAL A 132 2.18 17.25 -15.29
N ILE A 133 1.85 17.71 -14.08
CA ILE A 133 0.64 17.38 -13.30
C ILE A 133 -0.42 18.50 -13.36
#